data_AF-A0A7W4ZWM2-F1
#
_entry.id   AF-A0A7W4ZWM2-F1
#
_cell.length_a   1.000
_cell.length_b   1.000
_cell.length_c   1.000
_cell.angle_alpha   90.00
_cell.angle_beta   90.00
_cell.angle_gamma   90.00
#
_symmetry.space_group_name_H-M   'P 1'
#
loop_
_entity.id
_entity.type
_entity.pdbx_description
1 polymer ?
#
loop_
_entity_poly.entity_id
_entity_poly.type
_entity_poly.pdbx_seq_one_letter_code
_entity_poly.pdbx_strand_id
1 'polypeptide(L)'
;MATKKYTVTLPEELAEEIRQDVGSGGFSAYVTRAIERQRERDRLGELVARLEEEHGPVTDDERAAAEAERREFERYFTEQGAPAGQQHPKAS
;
A
#
# COMPACT_ATOMS: atom_id res chain seq x y z
N MET A 1 -21.26 2.99 0.29
CA MET A 1 -20.64 4.22 -0.26
C MET A 1 -21.39 4.59 -1.53
N ALA A 2 -21.79 5.85 -1.67
CA ALA A 2 -22.42 6.33 -2.91
C ALA A 2 -21.33 6.50 -4.00
N THR A 3 -21.60 6.02 -5.21
CA THR A 3 -20.68 6.16 -6.35
C THR A 3 -21.15 7.26 -7.29
N LYS A 4 -20.24 8.11 -7.76
CA LYS A 4 -20.50 9.13 -8.79
C LYS A 4 -19.62 8.87 -10.00
N LYS A 5 -20.21 8.95 -11.20
CA LYS A 5 -19.48 8.77 -12.46
C LYS A 5 -18.74 10.05 -12.81
N TYR A 6 -17.45 9.91 -13.07
CA TYR A 6 -16.59 10.94 -13.65
C TYR A 6 -16.05 10.42 -14.99
N THR A 7 -15.92 11.30 -15.98
CA THR A 7 -15.32 10.95 -17.28
C THR A 7 -13.93 11.55 -17.32
N VAL A 8 -12.94 10.74 -17.69
CA VAL A 8 -11.54 11.14 -17.87
C VAL A 8 -11.04 10.61 -19.21
N THR A 9 -10.10 11.34 -19.82
CA THR A 9 -9.40 10.89 -21.01
C THR A 9 -8.15 10.13 -20.61
N LEU A 10 -7.95 8.95 -21.20
CA LEU A 10 -6.79 8.09 -20.97
C LEU A 10 -6.10 7.79 -22.31
N PRO A 11 -4.79 7.54 -22.33
CA PRO A 11 -4.13 6.97 -23.50
C PRO A 11 -4.82 5.68 -23.92
N GLU A 12 -5.13 5.56 -25.21
CA GLU A 12 -5.89 4.41 -25.76
C GLU A 12 -5.14 3.09 -25.53
N GLU A 13 -3.84 3.07 -25.84
CA GLU A 13 -2.97 1.91 -25.64
C GLU A 13 -3.04 1.38 -24.19
N LEU A 14 -2.86 2.26 -23.20
CA LEU A 14 -2.95 1.90 -21.79
C LEU A 14 -4.35 1.39 -21.39
N ALA A 15 -5.40 2.02 -21.91
CA ALA A 15 -6.77 1.63 -21.58
C ALA A 15 -7.09 0.23 -22.12
N GLU A 16 -6.62 -0.08 -23.34
CA GLU A 16 -6.81 -1.39 -23.95
C GLU A 16 -5.93 -2.48 -23.32
N GLU A 17 -4.68 -2.18 -22.95
CA GLU A 17 -3.82 -3.08 -22.16
C GLU A 17 -4.50 -3.50 -20.86
N ILE A 18 -4.99 -2.53 -20.08
CA ILE A 18 -5.68 -2.82 -18.82
C ILE A 18 -6.94 -3.66 -19.08
N ARG A 19 -7.72 -3.33 -20.12
CA ARG A 19 -8.93 -4.11 -20.47
C ARG A 19 -8.60 -5.54 -20.84
N GLN A 20 -7.49 -5.79 -21.53
CA GLN A 20 -7.02 -7.15 -21.84
C GLN A 20 -6.67 -7.91 -20.57
N ASP A 21 -5.99 -7.27 -19.62
CA ASP A 21 -5.57 -7.90 -18.36
C ASP A 21 -6.74 -8.23 -17.42
N VAL A 22 -7.71 -7.32 -17.29
CA VAL A 22 -8.78 -7.42 -16.27
C VAL A 22 -10.12 -7.89 -16.84
N GLY A 23 -10.24 -7.98 -18.15
CA GLY A 23 -11.45 -8.40 -18.86
C GLY A 23 -12.61 -7.39 -18.87
N SER A 24 -13.66 -7.72 -19.61
CA SER A 24 -14.86 -6.90 -19.74
C SER A 24 -15.60 -6.81 -18.40
N GLY A 25 -15.58 -5.62 -17.79
CA GLY A 25 -16.22 -5.34 -16.50
C GLY A 25 -15.25 -5.15 -15.34
N GLY A 26 -13.97 -5.55 -15.49
CA GLY A 26 -12.94 -5.33 -14.47
C GLY A 26 -12.31 -3.94 -14.51
N PHE A 27 -12.44 -3.22 -15.63
CA PHE A 27 -11.73 -1.95 -15.87
C PHE A 27 -12.03 -0.89 -14.81
N SER A 28 -13.30 -0.65 -14.50
CA SER A 28 -13.67 0.33 -13.47
C SER A 28 -13.11 -0.03 -12.09
N ALA A 29 -13.18 -1.32 -11.71
CA ALA A 29 -12.65 -1.79 -10.43
C ALA A 29 -11.13 -1.66 -10.36
N TYR A 30 -10.43 -1.94 -11.46
CA TYR A 30 -9.00 -1.73 -11.57
C TYR A 30 -8.64 -0.26 -11.37
N VAL A 31 -9.30 0.65 -12.10
CA VAL A 31 -9.06 2.10 -11.99
C VAL A 31 -9.36 2.60 -10.58
N THR A 32 -10.45 2.16 -9.95
CA THR A 32 -10.76 2.51 -8.56
C THR A 32 -9.62 2.10 -7.62
N ARG A 33 -9.16 0.84 -7.69
CA ARG A 33 -8.06 0.35 -6.85
C ARG A 33 -6.74 1.08 -7.12
N ALA A 34 -6.46 1.41 -8.37
CA ALA A 34 -5.27 2.16 -8.76
C ALA A 34 -5.30 3.57 -8.14
N ILE A 35 -6.44 4.26 -8.21
CA ILE A 35 -6.62 5.59 -7.61
C ILE A 35 -6.52 5.53 -6.08
N GLU A 36 -7.13 4.53 -5.44
CA GLU A 36 -7.01 4.34 -3.99
C GLU A 36 -5.55 4.12 -3.57
N ARG A 37 -4.82 3.26 -4.29
CA ARG A 37 -3.41 3.00 -4.03
C ARG A 37 -2.54 4.23 -4.27
N GLN A 38 -2.82 5.00 -5.32
CA GLN A 38 -2.11 6.23 -5.59
C GLN A 38 -2.35 7.25 -4.47
N ARG A 39 -3.60 7.42 -4.04
CA ARG A 39 -3.92 8.39 -2.99
C ARG A 39 -3.28 8.04 -1.66
N GLU A 40 -3.18 6.74 -1.35
CA GLU A 40 -2.46 6.27 -0.17
C GLU A 40 -0.96 6.57 -0.27
N ARG A 41 -0.34 6.31 -1.42
CA ARG A 41 1.07 6.64 -1.66
C ARG A 41 1.34 8.14 -1.56
N ASP A 42 0.44 8.97 -2.09
CA ASP A 42 0.56 10.43 -1.99
C ASP A 42 0.57 10.89 -0.52
N ARG A 43 -0.36 10.36 0.30
CA ARG A 43 -0.42 10.66 1.74
C ARG A 43 0.81 10.21 2.49
N LEU A 44 1.33 9.02 2.17
CA LEU A 44 2.58 8.53 2.74
C LEU A 44 3.76 9.43 2.33
N GLY A 45 3.80 9.89 1.08
CA GLY A 45 4.81 10.83 0.61
C GLY A 45 4.73 12.18 1.34
N GLU A 46 3.52 12.72 1.53
CA GLU A 46 3.30 13.94 2.33
C GLU A 46 3.78 13.78 3.79
N LEU A 47 3.57 12.61 4.39
CA LEU A 47 4.07 12.31 5.73
C LEU A 47 5.60 12.23 5.78
N VAL A 48 6.20 11.50 4.84
CA VAL A 48 7.66 11.36 4.75
C VAL A 48 8.30 12.73 4.57
N ALA A 49 7.80 13.56 3.66
CA ALA A 49 8.33 14.90 3.42
C ALA A 49 8.31 15.77 4.69
N ARG A 50 7.24 15.69 5.50
CA ARG A 50 7.16 16.40 6.77
C ARG A 50 8.20 15.90 7.78
N LEU A 51 8.40 14.59 7.87
CA LEU A 51 9.38 14.00 8.78
C LEU A 51 10.81 14.36 8.37
N GLU A 52 11.11 14.40 7.06
CA GLU A 52 12.40 14.83 6.55
C GLU A 52 12.65 16.33 6.76
N GLU A 53 11.61 17.17 6.72
CA GLU A 53 11.71 18.59 7.08
C GLU A 53 12.05 18.78 8.56
N GLU A 54 11.47 17.97 9.44
CA GLU A 54 11.67 18.07 10.90
C GLU A 54 13.01 17.45 11.36
N HIS A 55 13.42 16.32 10.78
CA HIS A 55 14.53 15.51 11.28
C HIS A 55 15.72 15.42 10.31
N GLY A 56 15.56 15.88 9.07
CA GLY A 56 16.52 15.65 7.99
C GLY A 56 16.27 14.32 7.25
N PRO A 57 16.94 14.13 6.10
CA PRO A 57 16.82 12.89 5.32
C PRO A 57 17.44 11.71 6.09
N VAL A 58 16.86 10.53 5.91
CA VAL A 58 17.39 9.30 6.53
C VAL A 58 18.75 8.94 5.91
N THR A 59 19.76 8.80 6.75
CA THR A 59 21.12 8.41 6.32
C THR A 59 21.22 6.92 6.02
N ASP A 60 22.22 6.52 5.23
CA ASP A 60 22.45 5.11 4.93
C ASP A 60 22.83 4.29 6.18
N ASP A 61 23.52 4.89 7.15
CA ASP A 61 23.85 4.25 8.43
C ASP A 61 22.59 3.98 9.26
N GLU A 62 21.67 4.95 9.35
CA GLU A 62 20.38 4.79 10.03
C GLU A 62 19.51 3.74 9.34
N ARG A 63 19.50 3.71 8.00
CA ARG A 63 18.79 2.68 7.23
C ARG A 63 19.37 1.29 7.50
N ALA A 64 20.69 1.16 7.51
CA ALA A 64 21.36 -0.11 7.78
C ALA A 64 21.08 -0.62 9.20
N ALA A 65 21.08 0.28 10.19
CA ALA A 65 20.71 -0.04 11.57
C ALA A 65 19.25 -0.52 11.68
N ALA A 66 18.31 0.21 11.09
CA ALA A 66 16.90 -0.15 11.07
C ALA A 66 16.63 -1.50 10.37
N GLU A 67 17.34 -1.79 9.27
CA GLU A 67 17.23 -3.08 8.59
C GLU A 67 17.80 -4.24 9.44
N ALA A 68 18.89 -4.01 10.18
CA ALA A 68 19.44 -5.00 11.10
C ALA A 68 18.46 -5.31 12.24
N GLU A 69 17.88 -4.28 12.84
CA GLU A 69 16.86 -4.40 13.87
C GLU A 69 15.62 -5.14 13.34
N ARG A 70 15.13 -4.80 12.14
CA ARG A 70 13.99 -5.50 11.52
C ARG A 70 14.27 -7.00 11.34
N ARG A 71 15.47 -7.36 10.87
CA ARG A 71 15.86 -8.78 10.71
C ARG A 71 15.95 -9.51 12.04
N GLU A 72 16.38 -8.82 13.10
CA GLU A 72 16.38 -9.39 14.45
C GLU A 72 14.97 -9.64 14.96
N PHE A 73 14.06 -8.66 14.81
CA PHE A 73 12.66 -8.85 15.15
C PHE A 73 12.03 -10.01 14.37
N GLU A 74 12.24 -10.08 13.06
CA GLU A 74 11.69 -11.15 12.22
C GLU A 74 12.17 -12.54 12.68
N ARG A 75 13.45 -12.70 13.05
CA ARG A 75 13.97 -13.93 13.65
C ARG A 75 13.29 -14.25 14.97
N TYR A 76 13.21 -13.28 15.88
CA TYR A 76 12.56 -13.44 17.17
C TYR A 76 11.10 -13.91 17.03
N PHE A 77 10.33 -13.29 16.13
CA PHE A 77 8.93 -13.65 15.92
C PHE A 77 8.74 -14.97 15.15
N THR A 78 9.69 -15.35 14.30
CA THR A 78 9.67 -16.65 13.60
C THR A 78 9.99 -17.79 14.56
N GLU A 79 10.96 -17.60 15.45
CA GLU A 79 11.41 -18.59 16.43
C GLU A 79 10.40 -18.82 17.55
N GLN A 80 9.61 -17.79 17.92
CA GLN A 80 8.63 -17.88 18.99
C GLN A 80 7.26 -18.46 18.56
N GLY A 81 7.05 -18.71 17.26
CA GLY A 81 5.76 -19.12 16.72
C GLY A 81 4.73 -17.99 16.80
N ALA A 82 4.23 -17.53 15.67
CA ALA A 82 3.20 -16.48 15.63
C ALA A 82 2.03 -16.82 16.57
N PRO A 83 1.56 -15.92 17.46
CA PRO A 83 0.29 -16.14 18.13
C PRO A 83 -0.77 -16.19 17.04
N ALA A 84 -1.35 -17.39 16.85
CA ALA A 84 -2.52 -17.59 16.01
C ALA A 84 -3.53 -16.49 16.32
N GLY A 85 -3.96 -15.77 15.28
CA GLY A 85 -4.85 -14.62 15.40
C GLY A 85 -5.98 -14.90 16.38
N GLN A 86 -6.22 -13.93 17.27
CA GLN A 86 -7.35 -13.93 18.19
C GLN A 86 -8.65 -14.04 17.37
N GLN A 87 -9.13 -15.27 17.20
CA GLN A 87 -10.47 -15.54 16.75
C GLN A 87 -11.39 -15.17 17.91
N HIS A 88 -11.94 -13.97 17.87
CA HIS A 88 -13.06 -13.60 18.73
C HIS A 88 -14.18 -14.63 18.55
N PRO A 89 -14.65 -15.31 19.61
CA PRO A 89 -15.81 -16.18 19.50
C PRO A 89 -17.04 -15.32 19.19
N LYS A 90 -17.80 -15.70 18.16
CA LYS A 90 -19.12 -15.13 17.91
C LYS A 90 -20.03 -15.48 19.09
N ALA A 91 -20.45 -14.45 19.83
CA ALA A 91 -21.57 -14.57 20.75
C ALA A 91 -22.87 -14.72 19.94
N SER A 92 -23.68 -15.69 20.35
CA SER A 92 -25.02 -16.00 19.85
C SER A 92 -26.05 -14.98 20.30
#